data_AF-A0A2T1K8S5-F1
#
_entry.id   AF-A0A2T1K8S5-F1
#
_cell.length_a   1.000
_cell.length_b   1.000
_cell.length_c   1.000
_cell.angle_alpha   90.00
_cell.angle_beta   90.00
_cell.angle_gamma   90.00
#
_symmetry.space_group_name_H-M   'P 1'
#
loop_
_entity.id
_entity.type
_entity.pdbx_description
1 polymer ?
#
loop_
_entity_poly.entity_id
_entity_poly.type
_entity_poly.pdbx_seq_one_letter_code
_entity_poly.pdbx_strand_id
1 'polypeptide(L)'
;MEADQLDAIEYGSDAGLAERRLWGAVLALLIQDGQRYWQGKQQDTEAEQAFDDICRCGPMLRHCCRWLDTDPEILSRGFIRWCEDMA
;
A
#
# COMPACT_ATOMS: atom_id res chain seq x y z
N MET A 1 36.54 38.35 11.66
CA MET A 1 36.47 36.97 12.17
C MET A 1 35.11 36.46 11.74
N GLU A 2 35.11 35.74 10.63
CA GLU A 2 33.93 35.35 9.87
C GLU A 2 33.05 34.40 10.69
N ALA A 3 31.76 34.71 10.76
CA ALA A 3 30.74 33.79 11.24
C ALA A 3 30.42 32.83 10.08
N ASP A 4 31.30 31.85 9.88
CA ASP A 4 31.08 30.76 8.95
C ASP A 4 30.27 29.65 9.66
N GLN A 5 29.03 29.99 10.00
CA GLN A 5 27.99 29.03 10.33
C GLN A 5 27.18 28.80 9.06
N LEU A 6 27.78 28.07 8.12
CA LEU A 6 27.02 27.51 7.01
C LEU A 6 26.21 26.34 7.55
N ASP A 7 24.90 26.53 7.53
CA ASP A 7 23.86 25.56 7.78
C ASP A 7 24.25 24.19 7.22
N ALA A 8 24.37 23.22 8.12
CA ALA A 8 24.36 21.82 7.74
C ALA A 8 22.98 21.54 7.12
N ILE A 9 22.88 21.68 5.80
CA ILE A 9 21.72 21.23 5.04
C ILE A 9 21.57 19.75 5.37
N GLU A 10 20.49 19.37 6.04
CA GLU A 10 20.08 17.99 6.32
C GLU A 10 19.75 17.26 5.01
N TYR A 11 20.76 17.02 4.18
CA TYR A 11 20.70 16.10 3.05
C TYR A 11 20.70 14.68 3.60
N GLY A 12 19.55 14.19 4.05
CA GLY A 12 19.46 12.80 4.51
C GLY A 12 18.14 12.30 5.09
N SER A 13 17.22 13.16 5.51
CA SER A 13 16.00 12.69 6.21
C SER A 13 14.86 12.28 5.28
N ASP A 14 14.84 12.75 4.03
CA ASP A 14 13.75 12.51 3.06
C ASP A 14 14.01 11.38 2.06
N ALA A 15 15.23 10.80 2.04
CA ALA A 15 15.58 9.74 1.11
C ALA A 15 14.68 8.51 1.33
N GLY A 16 13.81 8.21 0.36
CA GLY A 16 12.86 7.10 0.41
C GLY A 16 11.48 7.41 1.03
N LEU A 17 11.28 8.59 1.64
CA LEU A 17 9.96 8.97 2.18
C LEU A 17 8.91 9.16 1.08
N ALA A 18 9.30 9.75 -0.04
CA ALA A 18 8.41 9.93 -1.19
C ALA A 18 7.95 8.58 -1.77
N GLU A 19 8.87 7.62 -1.91
CA GLU A 19 8.58 6.28 -2.43
C GLU A 19 7.70 5.49 -1.46
N ARG A 20 8.00 5.51 -0.15
CA ARG A 20 7.15 4.86 0.86
C ARG A 20 5.74 5.45 0.87
N ARG A 21 5.59 6.77 0.72
CA ARG A 21 4.27 7.43 0.62
C ARG A 21 3.51 7.01 -0.64
N LEU A 22 4.20 6.97 -1.78
CA LEU A 22 3.62 6.52 -3.05
C LEU A 22 3.08 5.09 -2.91
N TRP A 23 3.91 4.15 -2.47
CA TRP A 23 3.52 2.75 -2.36
C TRP A 23 2.47 2.50 -1.27
N GLY A 24 2.46 3.33 -0.22
CA GLY A 24 1.39 3.35 0.77
C GLY A 24 0.05 3.76 0.16
N ALA A 25 0.05 4.79 -0.68
CA ALA A 25 -1.15 5.24 -1.39
C ALA A 25 -1.64 4.20 -2.42
N VAL A 26 -0.72 3.57 -3.16
CA VAL A 26 -1.05 2.50 -4.11
C VAL A 26 -1.66 1.29 -3.40
N LEU A 27 -1.07 0.85 -2.27
CA LEU A 27 -1.64 -0.23 -1.46
C LEU A 27 -3.03 0.13 -0.93
N ALA A 28 -3.23 1.37 -0.47
CA ALA A 28 -4.53 1.83 0.01
C ALA A 28 -5.59 1.81 -1.10
N LEU A 29 -5.24 2.22 -2.33
CA LEU A 29 -6.14 2.12 -3.48
C LEU A 29 -6.49 0.67 -3.80
N LEU A 30 -5.49 -0.21 -3.88
CA LEU A 30 -5.69 -1.64 -4.13
C LEU A 30 -6.70 -2.25 -3.13
N ILE A 31 -6.51 -1.97 -1.84
CA ILE A 31 -7.41 -2.44 -0.77
C ILE A 31 -8.81 -1.85 -0.94
N GLN A 32 -8.94 -0.55 -1.21
CA GLN A 32 -10.25 0.09 -1.38
C GLN A 32 -11.03 -0.49 -2.56
N ASP A 33 -10.37 -0.74 -3.69
CA ASP A 33 -11.00 -1.33 -4.87
C ASP A 33 -11.47 -2.76 -4.57
N GLY A 34 -10.63 -3.56 -3.91
CA GLY A 34 -11.03 -4.90 -3.45
C GLY A 34 -12.22 -4.87 -2.49
N GLN A 35 -12.25 -3.93 -1.53
CA GLN A 35 -13.38 -3.76 -0.61
C GLN A 35 -14.67 -3.36 -1.33
N ARG A 36 -14.58 -2.46 -2.32
CA ARG A 36 -15.73 -2.02 -3.13
C ARG A 36 -16.26 -3.16 -4.00
N TYR A 37 -15.38 -3.98 -4.56
CA TYR A 37 -15.77 -5.18 -5.28
C TYR A 37 -16.53 -6.16 -4.38
N TRP A 38 -15.96 -6.50 -3.22
CA TRP A 38 -16.60 -7.39 -2.23
C TRP A 38 -17.99 -6.90 -1.80
N GLN A 39 -18.13 -5.59 -1.56
CA GLN A 39 -19.40 -4.98 -1.14
C GLN A 39 -20.40 -4.79 -2.29
N GLY A 40 -20.06 -5.17 -3.53
CA GLY A 40 -20.91 -4.96 -4.71
C GLY A 40 -21.08 -3.49 -5.11
N LYS A 41 -20.21 -2.59 -4.63
CA LYS A 41 -20.27 -1.14 -4.91
C LYS A 41 -19.60 -0.75 -6.22
N GLN A 42 -18.65 -1.55 -6.69
CA GLN A 42 -17.93 -1.37 -7.96
C GLN A 42 -17.61 -2.74 -8.52
N GLN A 43 -18.12 -3.06 -9.71
CA GLN A 43 -18.00 -4.39 -10.34
C GLN A 43 -17.37 -4.30 -11.75
N ASP A 44 -16.38 -3.42 -11.90
CA ASP A 44 -15.54 -3.38 -13.10
C ASP A 44 -14.36 -4.36 -12.99
N THR A 45 -13.69 -4.56 -14.11
CA THR A 45 -12.57 -5.51 -14.26
C THR A 45 -11.42 -5.15 -13.31
N GLU A 46 -11.15 -3.86 -13.13
CA GLU A 46 -10.08 -3.36 -12.28
C GLU A 46 -10.33 -3.68 -10.80
N ALA A 47 -11.56 -3.47 -10.31
CA ALA A 47 -11.92 -3.80 -8.92
C ALA A 47 -11.93 -5.31 -8.68
N GLU A 48 -12.36 -6.11 -9.66
CA GLU A 48 -12.27 -7.58 -9.61
C GLU A 48 -10.81 -8.04 -9.51
N GLN A 49 -9.94 -7.51 -10.36
CA GLN A 49 -8.50 -7.83 -10.35
C GLN A 49 -7.84 -7.43 -9.03
N ALA A 50 -8.19 -6.27 -8.47
CA ALA A 50 -7.70 -5.83 -7.17
C ALA A 50 -8.12 -6.80 -6.04
N PHE A 51 -9.40 -7.21 -6.03
CA PHE A 51 -9.90 -8.20 -5.09
C PHE A 51 -9.17 -9.54 -5.21
N ASP A 52 -9.06 -10.08 -6.43
CA ASP A 52 -8.40 -11.36 -6.70
C ASP A 52 -6.91 -11.32 -6.32
N ASP A 53 -6.23 -10.21 -6.61
CA ASP A 53 -4.82 -10.00 -6.23
C ASP A 53 -4.68 -10.04 -4.70
N ILE A 54 -5.52 -9.34 -3.94
CA ILE A 54 -5.39 -9.36 -2.47
C ILE A 54 -5.71 -10.75 -1.90
N CYS A 55 -6.81 -11.37 -2.33
CA CYS A 55 -7.26 -12.68 -1.82
C CYS A 55 -6.27 -13.81 -2.11
N ARG A 56 -5.54 -13.74 -3.23
CA ARG A 56 -4.55 -14.76 -3.61
C ARG A 56 -3.12 -14.37 -3.24
N CYS A 57 -2.95 -13.27 -2.52
CA CYS A 57 -1.65 -12.67 -2.25
C CYS A 57 -0.82 -12.54 -3.55
N GLY A 58 -1.40 -11.83 -4.52
CA GLY A 58 -0.94 -11.70 -5.88
C GLY A 58 0.25 -10.75 -6.07
N PRO A 59 0.71 -10.57 -7.32
CA PRO A 59 1.90 -9.79 -7.63
C PRO A 59 1.79 -8.33 -7.20
N MET A 60 0.63 -7.68 -7.28
CA MET A 60 0.52 -6.25 -6.96
C MET A 60 0.64 -5.99 -5.46
N LEU A 61 -0.04 -6.80 -4.63
CA LEU A 61 0.10 -6.78 -3.18
C LEU A 61 1.55 -7.03 -2.76
N ARG A 62 2.19 -8.09 -3.30
CA ARG A 62 3.59 -8.40 -2.99
C ARG A 62 4.54 -7.28 -3.42
N HIS A 63 4.27 -6.62 -4.54
CA HIS A 63 5.08 -5.49 -5.01
C HIS A 63 4.98 -4.30 -4.07
N CYS A 64 3.77 -3.91 -3.66
CA CYS A 64 3.58 -2.82 -2.69
C CYS A 64 4.25 -3.14 -1.35
N CYS A 65 4.07 -4.37 -0.86
CA CYS A 65 4.62 -4.80 0.42
C CYS A 65 6.15 -4.78 0.46
N ARG A 66 6.81 -5.10 -0.66
CA ARG A 66 8.28 -5.00 -0.79
C ARG A 66 8.78 -3.58 -0.53
N TRP A 67 8.09 -2.57 -1.03
CA TRP A 67 8.47 -1.17 -0.85
C TRP A 67 8.13 -0.62 0.53
N LEU A 68 7.20 -1.25 1.23
CA LEU A 68 6.73 -0.83 2.55
C LEU A 68 7.39 -1.59 3.70
N ASP A 69 8.18 -2.63 3.40
CA ASP A 69 8.77 -3.58 4.34
C ASP A 69 7.69 -4.26 5.21
N THR A 70 6.63 -4.73 4.55
CA THR A 70 5.47 -5.39 5.17
C THR A 70 5.34 -6.83 4.65
N ASP A 71 4.80 -7.74 5.46
CA ASP A 71 4.45 -9.10 5.03
C ASP A 71 3.11 -9.10 4.25
N PRO A 72 3.11 -9.45 2.94
CA PRO A 72 1.90 -9.49 2.14
C PRO A 72 0.91 -10.59 2.59
N GLU A 73 1.40 -11.68 3.19
CA GLU A 73 0.54 -12.78 3.65
C GLU A 73 -0.30 -12.37 4.87
N ILE A 74 0.24 -11.51 5.73
CA ILE A 74 -0.52 -10.93 6.86
C ILE A 74 -1.65 -10.05 6.34
N LEU A 75 -1.38 -9.20 5.34
CA LEU A 75 -2.39 -8.33 4.74
C LEU A 75 -3.47 -9.11 4.00
N SER A 76 -3.08 -10.11 3.21
CA SER A 76 -4.02 -10.98 2.50
C SER A 76 -4.98 -11.69 3.47
N ARG A 77 -4.45 -12.34 4.52
CA ARG A 77 -5.27 -12.97 5.57
C ARG A 77 -6.17 -11.96 6.31
N GLY A 78 -5.63 -10.78 6.61
CA GLY A 78 -6.39 -9.71 7.27
C GLY A 78 -7.57 -9.23 6.42
N PHE A 79 -7.36 -9.10 5.11
CA PHE A 79 -8.42 -8.75 4.17
C PHE A 79 -9.49 -9.83 4.06
N ILE A 80 -9.10 -11.10 3.94
CA ILE A 80 -10.05 -12.24 3.89
C ILE A 80 -10.91 -12.27 5.16
N ARG A 81 -10.27 -12.13 6.34
CA ARG A 81 -11.00 -12.07 7.61
C ARG A 81 -11.97 -10.89 7.66
N TRP A 82 -11.56 -9.72 7.16
CA TRP A 82 -12.47 -8.57 7.04
C TRP A 82 -13.66 -8.86 6.12
N CYS A 83 -13.46 -9.58 5.02
CA CYS A 83 -14.56 -10.02 4.15
C CYS A 83 -15.53 -10.96 4.89
N GLU A 84 -15.01 -11.92 5.63
CA GLU A 84 -15.78 -12.88 6.43
C GLU A 84 -16.58 -12.19 7.53
N ASP A 85 -16.00 -11.20 8.22
CA ASP A 85 -16.66 -10.43 9.29
C ASP A 85 -17.79 -9.51 8.76
N MET A 86 -17.79 -9.19 7.47
CA MET A 86 -18.76 -8.29 6.82
C MET A 86 -19.88 -9.03 6.07
N ALA A 87 -19.81 -10.36 5.97
CA ALA A 87 -20.82 -11.22 5.34
C ALA A 87 -22.01 -11.50 6.27
#